data_AF-A0A0B6YG53-F1
#
_entry.id   AF-A0A0B6YG53-F1
#
_cell.length_a   1.000
_cell.length_b   1.000
_cell.length_c   1.000
_cell.angle_alpha   90.00
_cell.angle_beta   90.00
_cell.angle_gamma   90.00
#
_symmetry.space_group_name_H-M   'P 1'
#
loop_
_entity.id
_entity.type
_entity.pdbx_description
1 polymer ?
#
loop_
_entity_poly.entity_id
_entity_poly.type
_entity_poly.pdbx_seq_one_letter_code
_entity_poly.pdbx_strand_id
1 'polypeptide(L)'
;MEVLLEESKQNEHGKEKKVDVAVIDAKLSHKRKKQKMLRNLSPFEKRYSNLDQKGSLVPERKRIDYVLVYHVNSKNTEDKDKKRELKKQERNRRRFEKLIADEGFSTQIDEVGHHILVKLHCPFKRLCYEAEKVKIE
;
A
#
# COMPACT_ATOMS: atom_id res chain seq x y z
N MET A 1 -71.59 3.40 -6.92
CA MET A 1 -72.04 2.30 -6.05
C MET A 1 -72.07 1.05 -6.90
N GLU A 2 -71.49 -0.05 -6.39
CA GLU A 2 -71.71 -1.46 -6.78
C GLU A 2 -71.34 -1.89 -8.21
N VAL A 3 -70.88 -3.10 -8.56
CA VAL A 3 -70.10 -4.27 -8.04
C VAL A 3 -69.57 -4.95 -9.36
N LEU A 4 -68.66 -5.93 -9.23
CA LEU A 4 -68.34 -7.01 -10.21
C LEU A 4 -67.20 -6.66 -11.20
N LEU A 5 -66.20 -7.49 -11.53
CA LEU A 5 -66.02 -8.94 -11.46
C LEU A 5 -64.52 -9.31 -11.67
N GLU A 6 -64.12 -10.41 -11.04
CA GLU A 6 -63.25 -11.51 -11.53
C GLU A 6 -61.73 -11.42 -11.81
N GLU A 7 -61.15 -12.62 -11.63
CA GLU A 7 -59.77 -13.05 -11.47
C GLU A 7 -58.96 -13.10 -12.77
N SER A 8 -57.63 -13.01 -12.69
CA SER A 8 -56.70 -13.79 -13.52
C SER A 8 -55.26 -13.75 -12.96
N LYS A 9 -54.75 -14.95 -12.66
CA LYS A 9 -53.41 -15.30 -12.19
C LYS A 9 -52.35 -15.03 -13.25
N GLN A 10 -51.19 -14.48 -12.88
CA GLN A 10 -49.88 -14.89 -13.45
C GLN A 10 -48.79 -14.77 -12.37
N ASN A 11 -48.38 -15.93 -11.86
CA ASN A 11 -47.16 -16.15 -11.06
C ASN A 11 -45.95 -16.04 -11.99
N GLU A 12 -44.97 -15.21 -11.67
CA GLU A 12 -43.58 -15.49 -12.07
C GLU A 12 -42.56 -14.96 -11.05
N HIS A 13 -41.57 -15.83 -10.79
CA HIS A 13 -40.23 -15.55 -10.27
C HIS A 13 -40.01 -15.47 -8.75
N GLY A 14 -40.24 -16.60 -8.09
CA GLY A 14 -39.39 -17.01 -6.97
C GLY A 14 -37.97 -17.33 -7.45
N LYS A 15 -37.03 -16.41 -7.25
CA LYS A 15 -35.58 -16.70 -7.31
C LYS A 15 -35.04 -16.73 -5.89
N GLU A 16 -35.04 -17.93 -5.30
CA GLU A 16 -34.25 -18.23 -4.11
C GLU A 16 -32.78 -17.92 -4.40
N LYS A 17 -32.24 -16.91 -3.71
CA LYS A 17 -30.79 -16.66 -3.69
C LYS A 17 -30.13 -17.78 -2.90
N LYS A 18 -29.71 -18.85 -3.58
CA LYS A 18 -28.75 -19.81 -3.05
C LYS A 18 -27.44 -19.06 -2.81
N VAL A 19 -27.20 -18.69 -1.56
CA VAL A 19 -25.91 -18.14 -1.13
C VAL A 19 -24.96 -19.33 -1.02
N ASP A 20 -24.02 -19.42 -1.95
CA ASP A 20 -23.03 -20.50 -1.99
C ASP A 20 -22.25 -20.57 -0.66
N VAL A 21 -22.43 -21.68 0.06
CA VAL A 21 -21.79 -21.97 1.36
C VAL A 21 -20.26 -21.88 1.27
N ALA A 22 -19.69 -22.20 0.10
CA ALA A 22 -18.25 -22.08 -0.18
C ALA A 22 -17.73 -20.62 -0.08
N VAL A 23 -18.55 -19.62 -0.41
CA VAL A 23 -18.17 -18.19 -0.30
C VAL A 23 -18.16 -17.72 1.16
N ILE A 24 -19.03 -18.30 1.99
CA ILE A 24 -19.08 -18.01 3.44
C ILE A 24 -17.85 -18.61 4.14
N ASP A 25 -17.49 -19.85 3.79
CA ASP A 25 -16.31 -20.52 4.35
C ASP A 25 -14.99 -19.85 3.97
N ALA A 26 -14.86 -19.38 2.74
CA ALA A 26 -13.71 -18.58 2.30
C ALA A 26 -13.60 -17.27 3.11
N LYS A 27 -14.71 -16.57 3.36
CA LYS A 27 -14.76 -15.33 4.15
C LYS A 27 -14.44 -15.57 5.64
N LEU A 28 -14.89 -16.68 6.22
CA LEU A 28 -14.61 -17.06 7.62
C LEU A 28 -13.14 -17.48 7.82
N SER A 29 -12.58 -18.22 6.86
CA SER A 29 -11.15 -18.58 6.80
C SER A 29 -10.24 -17.35 6.79
N HIS A 30 -10.55 -16.35 5.95
CA HIS A 30 -9.78 -15.11 5.90
C HIS A 30 -9.88 -14.27 7.18
N LYS A 31 -11.05 -14.24 7.82
CA LYS A 31 -11.22 -13.57 9.13
C LYS A 31 -10.35 -14.21 10.22
N ARG A 32 -10.32 -15.55 10.30
CA ARG A 32 -9.50 -16.28 11.28
C ARG A 32 -8.00 -16.08 11.07
N LYS A 33 -7.53 -15.98 9.81
CA LYS A 33 -6.11 -15.67 9.51
C LYS A 33 -5.72 -14.26 9.92
N LYS A 34 -6.56 -13.24 9.64
CA LYS A 34 -6.34 -11.86 10.12
C LYS A 34 -6.26 -11.79 11.65
N GLN A 35 -7.14 -12.52 12.34
CA GLN A 35 -7.19 -12.50 13.80
C GLN A 35 -5.94 -13.11 14.46
N LYS A 36 -5.30 -14.10 13.82
CA LYS A 36 -4.01 -14.66 14.30
C LYS A 36 -2.84 -13.68 14.10
N MET A 37 -2.79 -12.94 12.99
CA MET A 37 -1.74 -11.93 12.77
C MET A 37 -1.82 -10.77 13.76
N LEU A 38 -3.02 -10.33 14.16
CA LEU A 38 -3.21 -9.23 15.11
C LEU A 38 -2.74 -9.54 16.54
N ARG A 39 -2.61 -10.82 16.92
CA ARG A 39 -2.22 -11.20 18.29
C ARG A 39 -0.75 -10.86 18.59
N ASN A 40 0.12 -10.99 17.59
CA ASN A 40 1.56 -10.77 17.74
C ASN A 40 2.00 -9.32 17.49
N LEU A 41 1.04 -8.43 17.22
CA LEU A 41 1.33 -7.02 17.03
C LEU A 41 1.65 -6.34 18.36
N SER A 42 2.64 -5.45 18.33
CA SER A 42 2.97 -4.53 19.41
C SER A 42 1.73 -3.73 19.83
N PRO A 43 1.61 -3.28 21.10
CA PRO A 43 0.55 -2.36 21.53
C PRO A 43 0.45 -1.14 20.59
N PHE A 44 1.59 -0.64 20.11
CA PHE A 44 1.66 0.40 19.09
C PHE A 44 0.92 -0.01 17.81
N GLU A 45 1.35 -1.11 17.19
CA GLU A 45 0.79 -1.58 15.93
C GLU A 45 -0.71 -1.90 16.04
N LYS A 46 -1.16 -2.40 17.20
CA LYS A 46 -2.59 -2.63 17.49
C LYS A 46 -3.41 -1.33 17.43
N ARG A 47 -2.90 -0.23 18.00
CA ARG A 47 -3.57 1.09 17.96
C ARG A 47 -3.74 1.57 16.51
N TYR A 48 -2.69 1.48 15.71
CA TYR A 48 -2.68 2.04 14.34
C TYR A 48 -3.24 1.10 13.25
N SER A 49 -3.35 -0.21 13.51
CA SER A 49 -3.98 -1.15 12.58
C SER A 49 -5.50 -0.98 12.48
N ASN A 50 -6.14 -0.57 13.58
CA ASN A 50 -7.59 -0.35 13.63
C ASN A 50 -8.00 0.97 12.95
N LEU A 51 -7.06 1.91 12.90
CA LEU A 51 -7.19 3.21 12.25
C LEU A 51 -7.25 3.11 10.71
N ASP A 52 -6.49 2.18 10.15
CA ASP A 52 -6.43 1.87 8.71
C ASP A 52 -7.73 1.23 8.20
N GLN A 53 -8.41 0.43 9.03
CA GLN A 53 -9.63 -0.30 8.65
C GLN A 53 -10.85 0.60 8.42
N LYS A 54 -10.83 1.83 8.94
CA LYS A 54 -11.91 2.81 8.74
C LYS A 54 -11.75 3.63 7.47
N GLY A 55 -10.69 3.42 6.67
CA GLY A 55 -10.45 4.12 5.41
C GLY A 55 -10.20 5.63 5.54
N SER A 56 -10.22 6.18 6.75
CA SER A 56 -10.18 7.63 7.02
C SER A 56 -8.77 8.22 7.08
N LEU A 57 -7.73 7.38 7.09
CA LEU A 57 -6.34 7.82 7.34
C LEU A 57 -5.35 7.53 6.22
N VAL A 58 -5.80 6.90 5.13
CA VAL A 58 -4.98 6.79 3.92
C VAL A 58 -5.38 7.97 3.04
N PRO A 59 -4.57 9.04 2.96
CA PRO A 59 -4.86 10.13 2.05
C PRO A 59 -4.96 9.60 0.62
N GLU A 60 -5.96 10.09 -0.11
CA GLU A 60 -6.25 9.67 -1.49
C GLU A 60 -5.05 9.88 -2.43
N ARG A 61 -4.17 10.84 -2.07
CA ARG A 61 -2.88 11.08 -2.71
C ARG A 61 -1.74 10.90 -1.73
N LYS A 62 -0.74 10.09 -2.11
CA LYS A 62 0.50 9.94 -1.36
C LYS A 62 1.28 11.27 -1.39
N ARG A 63 1.46 11.90 -0.24
CA ARG A 63 2.31 13.10 -0.08
C ARG A 63 3.77 12.70 -0.30
N ILE A 64 4.51 13.50 -1.06
CA ILE A 64 5.97 13.33 -1.22
C ILE A 64 6.65 14.00 -0.01
N ASP A 65 7.40 13.23 0.76
CA ASP A 65 8.14 13.73 1.92
C ASP A 65 9.53 14.23 1.53
N TYR A 66 10.21 13.45 0.67
CA TYR A 66 11.53 13.81 0.14
C TYR A 66 11.63 13.46 -1.34
N VAL A 67 12.52 14.16 -2.06
CA VAL A 67 12.91 13.83 -3.43
C VAL A 67 14.42 13.68 -3.46
N LEU A 68 14.89 12.52 -3.89
CA LEU A 68 16.30 12.28 -4.16
C LEU A 68 16.55 12.47 -5.65
N VAL A 69 17.65 13.13 -5.99
CA VAL A 69 18.02 13.41 -7.38
C VAL A 69 19.34 12.72 -7.66
N TYR A 70 19.34 11.85 -8.67
CA TYR A 70 20.55 11.22 -9.20
C TYR A 70 20.80 11.69 -10.62
N HIS A 71 22.06 11.90 -10.97
CA HIS A 71 22.44 12.11 -12.36
C HIS A 71 22.57 10.76 -13.07
N VAL A 72 21.94 10.65 -14.25
CA VAL A 72 22.18 9.53 -15.17
C VAL A 72 23.57 9.74 -15.75
N ASN A 73 24.57 9.15 -15.09
CA ASN A 73 25.93 9.19 -15.59
C ASN A 73 26.01 8.42 -16.90
N SER A 74 26.60 9.03 -17.93
CA SER A 74 26.79 8.40 -19.23
C SER A 74 27.64 7.13 -19.05
N LYS A 75 27.08 5.98 -19.42
CA LYS A 75 27.76 4.67 -19.31
C LYS A 75 28.99 4.56 -20.21
N ASN A 76 29.19 5.53 -21.11
CA ASN A 76 30.19 5.55 -22.16
C ASN A 76 31.39 6.42 -21.78
N THR A 77 32.00 6.16 -20.63
CA THR A 77 33.32 6.73 -20.31
C THR A 77 34.40 5.72 -20.67
N GLU A 78 35.40 6.14 -21.43
CA GLU A 78 36.56 5.29 -21.77
C GLU A 78 37.58 5.20 -20.63
N ASP A 79 37.56 6.19 -19.73
CA ASP A 79 38.37 6.21 -18.51
C ASP A 79 37.97 5.06 -17.55
N LYS A 80 38.94 4.18 -17.27
CA LYS A 80 38.79 3.00 -16.41
C LYS A 80 38.48 3.37 -14.95
N ASP A 81 39.09 4.43 -14.43
CA ASP A 81 38.91 4.83 -13.04
C ASP A 81 37.53 5.44 -12.84
N LYS A 82 37.12 6.29 -13.78
CA LYS A 82 35.76 6.83 -13.83
C LYS A 82 34.72 5.71 -13.95
N LYS A 83 34.96 4.70 -14.79
CA LYS A 83 34.07 3.53 -14.91
C LYS A 83 33.95 2.74 -13.61
N ARG A 84 35.04 2.60 -12.85
CA ARG A 84 35.03 1.92 -11.54
C ARG A 84 34.21 2.70 -10.51
N GLU A 85 34.38 4.02 -10.46
CA GLU A 85 33.63 4.87 -9.54
C GLU A 85 32.13 4.87 -9.88
N LEU A 86 31.76 4.93 -11.16
CA LEU A 86 30.36 4.83 -11.60
C LEU A 86 29.71 3.51 -11.16
N LYS A 87 30.43 2.38 -11.27
CA LYS A 87 29.93 1.08 -10.78
C LYS A 87 29.73 1.07 -9.27
N LYS A 88 30.64 1.71 -8.52
CA LYS A 88 30.55 1.83 -7.05
C LYS A 88 29.34 2.67 -6.65
N GLN A 89 29.13 3.81 -7.31
CA GLN A 89 27.96 4.68 -7.09
C GLN A 89 26.65 3.93 -7.35
N GLU A 90 26.57 3.20 -8.47
CA GLU A 90 25.38 2.40 -8.80
C GLU A 90 25.12 1.30 -7.75
N ARG A 91 26.16 0.62 -7.26
CA ARG A 91 26.04 -0.37 -6.19
C ARG A 91 25.53 0.26 -4.89
N ASN A 92 26.07 1.43 -4.52
CA ASN A 92 25.65 2.14 -3.32
C ASN A 92 24.21 2.62 -3.42
N ARG A 93 23.79 3.12 -4.60
CA ARG A 93 22.42 3.53 -4.88
C ARG A 93 21.45 2.37 -4.65
N ARG A 94 21.69 1.22 -5.26
CA ARG A 94 20.85 0.02 -5.08
C ARG A 94 20.80 -0.45 -3.63
N ARG A 95 21.93 -0.36 -2.91
CA ARG A 95 21.98 -0.71 -1.48
C ARG A 95 21.11 0.23 -0.65
N PHE A 96 21.18 1.52 -0.94
CA PHE A 96 20.39 2.53 -0.26
C PHE A 96 18.89 2.38 -0.55
N GLU A 97 18.49 2.20 -1.82
CA GLU A 97 17.10 1.95 -2.21
C GLU A 97 16.53 0.70 -1.51
N LYS A 98 17.34 -0.35 -1.38
CA LYS A 98 16.97 -1.56 -0.63
C LYS A 98 16.77 -1.27 0.86
N LEU A 99 17.69 -0.56 1.51
CA LEU A 99 17.58 -0.22 2.94
C LEU A 99 16.33 0.60 3.23
N ILE A 100 16.02 1.56 2.36
CA ILE A 100 14.79 2.36 2.45
C ILE A 100 13.54 1.50 2.34
N ALA A 101 13.51 0.56 1.39
CA ALA A 101 12.40 -0.37 1.24
C ALA A 101 12.26 -1.32 2.44
N ASP A 102 13.38 -1.82 2.97
CA ASP A 102 13.42 -2.68 4.16
C ASP A 102 12.94 -1.93 5.41
N GLU A 103 13.15 -0.62 5.49
CA GLU A 103 12.57 0.26 6.50
C GLU A 103 11.08 0.59 6.25
N GLY A 104 10.49 0.13 5.15
CA GLY A 104 9.06 0.29 4.87
C GLY A 104 8.67 1.64 4.30
N PHE A 105 9.62 2.40 3.74
CA PHE A 105 9.29 3.56 2.91
C PHE A 105 8.78 3.10 1.54
N SER A 106 7.85 3.87 0.97
CA SER A 106 7.40 3.70 -0.42
C SER A 106 8.17 4.65 -1.31
N THR A 107 8.74 4.15 -2.40
CA THR A 107 9.43 4.96 -3.40
C THR A 107 8.65 5.01 -4.71
N GLN A 108 8.73 6.14 -5.42
CA GLN A 108 8.34 6.28 -6.82
C GLN A 108 9.54 6.85 -7.58
N ILE A 109 9.86 6.25 -8.72
CA ILE A 109 11.02 6.63 -9.54
C ILE A 109 10.49 7.24 -10.83
N ASP A 110 10.90 8.47 -11.12
CA ASP A 110 10.62 9.14 -12.39
C ASP A 110 11.96 9.53 -13.04
N GLU A 111 12.08 9.31 -14.36
CA GLU A 111 13.24 9.75 -15.13
C GLU A 111 12.88 11.01 -15.93
N VAL A 112 13.65 12.07 -15.75
CA VAL A 112 13.44 13.37 -16.42
C VAL A 112 14.78 13.82 -17.01
N GLY A 113 14.90 13.70 -18.34
CA GLY A 113 16.14 14.04 -19.05
C GLY A 113 17.33 13.22 -18.57
N HIS A 114 18.32 13.88 -17.96
CA HIS A 114 19.52 13.23 -17.40
C HIS A 114 19.45 13.05 -15.88
N HIS A 115 18.25 13.13 -15.30
CA HIS A 115 18.04 13.00 -13.87
C HIS A 115 17.06 11.88 -13.55
N ILE A 116 17.36 11.13 -12.49
CA ILE A 116 16.45 10.18 -11.86
C ILE A 116 15.95 10.84 -10.58
N LEU A 117 14.65 11.03 -10.50
CA LEU A 117 13.96 11.57 -9.33
C LEU A 117 13.34 10.40 -8.56
N VAL A 118 13.80 10.17 -7.33
CA VAL A 118 13.20 9.18 -6.43
C VAL A 118 12.41 9.91 -5.37
N LYS A 119 11.09 9.87 -5.53
CA LYS A 119 10.11 10.39 -4.57
C LYS A 119 9.96 9.40 -3.43
N LEU A 120 10.22 9.86 -2.22
CA LEU A 120 10.09 9.09 -0.99
C LEU A 120 8.79 9.44 -0.28
N HIS A 121 8.10 8.40 0.16
CA HIS A 121 6.85 8.48 0.90
C HIS A 121 6.97 7.65 2.18
N CYS A 122 6.78 8.28 3.33
CA CYS A 122 6.71 7.65 4.62
C CYS A 122 5.25 7.24 4.90
N PRO A 123 4.96 5.94 5.10
CA PRO A 123 3.62 5.53 5.53
C PRO A 123 3.27 6.15 6.87
N PHE A 124 2.03 6.61 7.04
CA PHE A 124 1.55 7.26 8.27
C PHE A 124 1.87 6.44 9.54
N LYS A 125 1.73 5.11 9.48
CA LYS A 125 2.07 4.23 10.62
C LYS A 125 3.54 4.32 11.03
N ARG A 126 4.46 4.39 10.06
CA ARG A 126 5.90 4.56 10.32
C ARG A 126 6.17 5.98 10.84
N LEU A 127 5.50 6.98 10.29
CA LEU A 127 5.60 8.36 10.79
C LEU A 127 5.21 8.46 12.27
N CYS A 128 4.09 7.86 12.68
CA CYS A 128 3.68 7.82 14.09
C CYS A 128 4.70 7.10 14.97
N TYR A 129 5.31 6.01 14.47
CA TYR A 129 6.30 5.23 15.22
C TYR A 129 7.56 6.06 15.48
N GLU A 130 8.06 6.74 14.44
CA GLU A 130 9.22 7.61 14.58
C GLU A 130 8.89 8.81 15.48
N ALA A 131 7.73 9.45 15.32
CA ALA A 131 7.32 10.58 16.16
C ALA A 131 7.30 10.23 17.66
N GLU A 132 6.77 9.04 18.01
CA GLU A 132 6.78 8.54 19.41
C GLU A 132 8.22 8.30 19.90
N LYS A 133 9.10 7.80 19.03
CA LYS A 133 10.51 7.56 19.34
C LYS A 133 11.31 8.85 19.56
N VAL A 134 11.09 9.88 18.75
CA VAL A 134 11.78 11.19 18.89
C VAL A 134 11.10 12.13 19.89
N LYS A 135 9.99 11.70 20.52
CA LYS A 135 9.19 12.52 21.45
C LYS A 135 8.83 13.89 20.87
N ILE A 136 8.38 13.89 19.62
CA ILE A 136 7.84 15.10 19.00
C ILE A 136 6.48 15.35 19.66
N GLU A 137 6.41 16.40 20.47
CA GLU A 137 5.19 16.92 21.13
C GLU A 137 4.60 18.11 20.35
#